data_AF-A0A3N5U4J7-F1
#
_entry.id   AF-A0A3N5U4J7-F1
#
_cell.length_a   1.000
_cell.length_b   1.000
_cell.length_c   1.000
_cell.angle_alpha   90.00
_cell.angle_beta   90.00
_cell.angle_gamma   90.00
#
_symmetry.space_group_name_H-M   'P 1'
#
loop_
_entity.id
_entity.type
_entity.pdbx_description
1 polymer ?
#
loop_
_entity_poly.entity_id
_entity_poly.type
_entity_poly.pdbx_seq_one_letter_code
_entity_poly.pdbx_strand_id
1 'polypeptide(L)'
;YRPYHTHDIKESLIPGKVCELDIEIWPTSIVVPAGYRIALTVRGKDYEYPGGGGARLKTFVHEMKGCGPFLHDDPDDRPEAIFGGKTTVHAGGERDSYLLLPIIPGK
;
A
#
# COMPACT_ATOMS: atom_id res chain seq x y z
N TYR A 1 8.26 4.23 15.61
CA TYR A 1 8.06 2.78 15.39
C TYR A 1 8.18 2.49 13.91
N ARG A 2 8.82 1.39 13.54
CA ARG A 2 8.90 0.87 12.16
C ARG A 2 8.73 -0.65 12.26
N PRO A 3 7.72 -1.25 11.63
CA PRO A 3 7.54 -2.69 11.74
C PRO A 3 8.69 -3.43 11.05
N TYR A 4 9.02 -4.60 11.57
CA TYR A 4 10.03 -5.49 11.01
C TYR A 4 9.39 -6.84 10.78
N HIS A 5 9.43 -7.30 9.53
CA HIS A 5 8.96 -8.62 9.12
C HIS A 5 10.17 -9.49 8.78
N THR A 6 10.21 -10.71 9.31
CA THR A 6 11.31 -11.67 9.09
C THR A 6 11.40 -12.13 7.63
N HIS A 7 10.25 -12.20 6.95
CA HIS A 7 10.14 -12.72 5.59
C HIS A 7 10.74 -14.12 5.41
N ASP A 8 10.67 -14.96 6.44
CA ASP A 8 11.22 -16.31 6.50
C ASP A 8 10.27 -17.36 5.91
N ILE A 9 8.97 -17.20 6.12
CA ILE A 9 7.94 -18.11 5.62
C ILE A 9 6.73 -17.35 5.04
N LYS A 10 6.00 -18.02 4.15
CA LYS A 10 4.70 -17.55 3.66
C LYS A 10 3.62 -18.06 4.60
N GLU A 11 2.96 -17.16 5.32
CA GLU A 11 1.81 -17.48 6.19
C GLU A 11 0.51 -17.07 5.50
N SER A 12 -0.29 -18.04 5.04
CA SER A 12 -1.57 -17.77 4.39
C SER A 12 -2.64 -17.35 5.40
N LEU A 13 -3.47 -16.37 5.01
CA LEU A 13 -4.61 -15.95 5.81
C LEU A 13 -5.74 -16.97 5.76
N ILE A 14 -6.48 -17.09 6.85
CA ILE A 14 -7.71 -17.90 6.92
C ILE A 14 -8.89 -17.03 6.50
N PRO A 15 -9.65 -17.39 5.44
CA PRO A 15 -10.81 -16.61 5.01
C PRO A 15 -11.80 -16.35 6.16
N GLY A 16 -12.23 -15.10 6.30
CA GLY A 16 -13.18 -14.67 7.35
C GLY A 16 -12.60 -14.49 8.75
N LYS A 17 -11.36 -14.91 9.00
CA LYS A 17 -10.66 -14.63 10.26
C LYS A 17 -10.00 -13.26 10.18
N VAL A 18 -10.34 -12.38 11.12
CA VAL A 18 -9.69 -11.06 11.24
C VAL A 18 -8.24 -11.27 11.69
N CYS A 19 -7.31 -10.57 11.03
CA CYS A 19 -5.91 -10.49 11.41
C CYS A 19 -5.49 -9.03 11.56
N GLU A 20 -4.56 -8.78 12.47
CA GLU A 20 -3.89 -7.48 12.61
C GLU A 20 -2.61 -7.50 11.77
N LEU A 21 -2.33 -6.40 11.08
CA LEU A 21 -1.16 -6.25 10.20
C LEU A 21 -0.53 -4.90 10.44
N ASP A 22 0.79 -4.89 10.63
CA ASP A 22 1.58 -3.67 10.55
C ASP A 22 2.13 -3.52 9.12
N ILE A 23 1.79 -2.41 8.46
CA ILE A 23 2.25 -2.15 7.09
C ILE A 23 3.29 -1.03 7.14
N GLU A 24 4.50 -1.33 6.65
CA GLU A 24 5.52 -0.31 6.51
C GLU A 24 5.15 0.66 5.38
N ILE A 25 5.04 1.95 5.73
CA ILE A 25 5.09 3.04 4.76
C ILE A 25 6.54 3.52 4.71
N TRP A 26 7.13 3.49 3.53
CA TRP A 26 8.54 3.88 3.35
C TRP A 26 8.77 5.31 3.83
N PRO A 27 9.94 5.59 4.45
CA PRO A 27 10.25 6.92 4.95
C PRO A 27 10.07 7.99 3.88
N THR A 28 9.22 8.98 4.19
CA THR A 28 8.97 10.16 3.37
C THR A 28 9.02 11.41 4.25
N SER A 29 9.30 12.56 3.64
CA SER A 29 9.29 13.86 4.30
C SER A 29 8.51 14.83 3.45
N ILE A 30 7.35 15.27 3.97
CA ILE A 30 6.47 16.23 3.29
C ILE A 30 6.08 17.33 4.27
N VAL A 31 5.84 18.52 3.72
CA VAL A 31 5.16 19.61 4.42
C VAL A 31 3.73 19.64 3.91
N VAL A 32 2.75 19.66 4.82
CA VAL A 32 1.32 19.78 4.49
C VAL A 32 0.88 21.20 4.81
N PRO A 33 0.72 22.10 3.82
CA PRO A 33 0.34 23.49 4.08
C PRO A 33 -1.08 23.62 4.63
N ALA A 34 -1.39 24.81 5.16
CA ALA A 34 -2.75 25.14 5.57
C ALA A 34 -3.74 24.94 4.40
N GLY A 35 -4.87 24.28 4.69
CA GLY A 35 -5.89 23.95 3.68
C GLY A 35 -5.68 22.61 2.97
N TYR A 36 -4.52 21.97 3.11
CA TYR A 36 -4.24 20.65 2.53
C TYR A 36 -4.67 19.54 3.50
N ARG A 37 -4.80 18.32 2.97
CA ARG A 37 -5.18 17.12 3.73
C ARG A 37 -4.27 15.96 3.39
N ILE A 38 -4.06 15.08 4.35
CA ILE A 38 -3.45 13.77 4.13
C ILE A 38 -4.57 12.78 3.80
N ALA A 39 -4.36 11.96 2.78
CA ALA A 39 -5.27 10.87 2.41
C ALA A 39 -4.50 9.54 2.40
N LEU A 40 -5.09 8.51 2.99
CA LEU A 40 -4.61 7.13 2.89
C LEU A 40 -5.53 6.38 1.92
N THR A 41 -4.95 5.70 0.94
CA THR A 41 -5.69 4.83 0.03
C THR A 41 -5.23 3.39 0.24
N VAL A 42 -6.16 2.48 0.55
CA VAL A 42 -5.90 1.04 0.69
C VAL A 42 -6.57 0.32 -0.48
N ARG A 43 -5.82 -0.51 -1.20
CA ARG A 43 -6.31 -1.22 -2.40
C ARG A 43 -5.69 -2.61 -2.50
N GLY A 44 -6.40 -3.53 -3.15
CA GLY A 44 -5.87 -4.84 -3.55
C GLY A 44 -5.12 -4.83 -4.87
N LYS A 45 -4.64 -3.67 -5.33
CA LYS A 45 -3.90 -3.51 -6.59
C LYS A 45 -3.00 -2.27 -6.56
N ASP A 46 -2.07 -2.21 -7.50
CA ASP A 46 -1.16 -1.07 -7.65
C ASP A 46 -1.89 0.26 -7.86
N TYR A 47 -1.22 1.34 -7.45
CA TYR A 47 -1.67 2.69 -7.70
C TYR A 47 -1.37 3.10 -9.14
N GLU A 48 -2.39 3.67 -9.81
CA GLU A 48 -2.23 4.32 -11.10
C GLU A 48 -2.63 5.79 -10.97
N TYR A 49 -1.71 6.67 -11.34
CA TYR A 49 -1.91 8.10 -11.42
C TYR A 49 -2.88 8.42 -12.56
N PRO A 50 -4.04 9.03 -12.25
CA PRO A 50 -5.12 9.22 -13.23
C PRO A 50 -4.83 10.31 -14.26
N GLY A 51 -3.76 11.10 -14.10
CA GLY A 51 -3.43 12.22 -14.99
C GLY A 51 -2.95 11.82 -16.39
N GLY A 52 -2.85 10.52 -16.70
CA GLY A 52 -2.42 9.99 -17.98
C GLY A 52 -0.92 10.13 -18.25
N GLY A 53 -0.41 9.37 -19.24
CA GLY A 53 0.92 9.53 -19.82
C GLY A 53 2.09 9.44 -18.84
N GLY A 54 2.48 8.22 -18.48
CA GLY A 54 3.72 7.95 -17.77
C GLY A 54 4.94 8.04 -18.69
N ALA A 55 6.11 8.29 -18.11
CA ALA A 55 7.36 8.18 -18.88
C ALA A 55 7.52 6.73 -19.38
N ARG A 56 7.92 6.58 -20.65
CA ARG A 56 8.18 5.27 -21.27
C ARG A 56 9.65 5.21 -21.68
N LEU A 57 10.40 4.39 -20.97
CA LEU A 57 11.81 4.13 -21.26
C LEU A 57 11.91 2.82 -22.06
N LYS A 58 12.75 2.78 -23.09
CA LYS A 58 12.92 1.60 -23.96
C LYS A 58 13.37 0.34 -23.20
N THR A 59 13.99 0.52 -22.03
CA THR A 59 14.50 -0.55 -21.18
C THR A 59 13.44 -1.14 -20.24
N PHE A 60 12.27 -0.50 -20.12
CA PHE A 60 11.20 -0.98 -19.25
C PHE A 60 10.00 -1.42 -20.08
N VAL A 61 9.41 -2.55 -19.68
CA VAL A 61 8.22 -3.12 -20.34
C VAL A 61 6.99 -2.24 -20.08
N HIS A 62 6.85 -1.77 -18.83
CA HIS A 62 5.70 -1.00 -18.37
C HIS A 62 5.93 0.51 -18.43
N GLU A 63 4.86 1.24 -18.72
CA GLU A 63 4.80 2.69 -18.64
C GLU A 63 4.74 3.15 -17.17
N MET A 64 5.45 4.21 -16.83
CA MET A 64 5.55 4.68 -15.44
C MET A 64 4.31 5.46 -15.00
N LYS A 65 3.27 4.75 -14.57
CA LYS A 65 1.97 5.32 -14.15
C LYS A 65 1.81 5.53 -12.66
N GLY A 66 2.87 5.52 -11.85
CA GLY A 66 2.80 5.79 -10.42
C GLY A 66 3.64 4.82 -9.58
N CYS A 67 3.52 3.52 -9.82
CA CYS A 67 4.39 2.49 -9.22
C CYS A 67 5.70 2.26 -10.01
N GLY A 68 6.15 3.26 -10.77
CA GLY A 68 7.26 3.07 -11.71
C GLY A 68 6.96 1.98 -12.75
N PRO A 69 7.98 1.24 -13.22
CA PRO A 69 7.78 0.12 -14.15
C PRO A 69 7.48 -1.21 -13.44
N PHE A 70 7.32 -1.23 -12.11
CA PHE A 70 7.19 -2.45 -11.32
C PHE A 70 5.74 -2.64 -10.89
N LEU A 71 5.06 -3.62 -11.49
CA LEU A 71 3.68 -3.97 -11.21
C LEU A 71 3.60 -5.33 -10.50
N HIS A 72 2.52 -5.54 -9.77
CA HIS A 72 2.18 -6.77 -9.04
C HIS A 72 0.96 -7.44 -9.69
N ASP A 73 1.03 -7.67 -11.01
CA ASP A 73 -0.06 -8.21 -11.84
C ASP A 73 0.31 -9.52 -12.55
N ASP A 74 1.47 -10.10 -12.26
CA ASP A 74 1.89 -11.40 -12.79
C ASP A 74 0.93 -12.50 -12.30
N PRO A 75 0.22 -13.23 -13.19
CA PRO A 75 -0.76 -14.23 -12.80
C PRO A 75 -0.16 -15.47 -12.12
N ASP A 76 1.13 -15.75 -12.30
CA ASP A 76 1.82 -16.86 -11.63
C ASP A 76 2.19 -16.50 -10.18
N ASP A 77 2.50 -15.22 -9.90
CA ASP A 77 2.77 -14.72 -8.54
C ASP A 77 1.51 -14.21 -7.82
N ARG A 78 0.54 -13.67 -8.56
CA ARG A 78 -0.73 -13.08 -8.09
C ARG A 78 -1.94 -13.71 -8.78
N PRO A 79 -2.15 -15.04 -8.66
CA PRO A 79 -3.30 -15.70 -9.27
C PRO A 79 -4.62 -15.15 -8.72
N GLU A 80 -5.55 -14.85 -9.62
CA GLU A 80 -6.86 -14.26 -9.29
C GLU A 80 -7.66 -15.12 -8.31
N ALA A 81 -7.54 -16.45 -8.40
CA ALA A 81 -8.19 -17.39 -7.48
C ALA A 81 -7.78 -17.20 -6.00
N ILE A 82 -6.63 -16.57 -5.73
CA ILE A 82 -6.12 -16.28 -4.38
C ILE A 82 -6.32 -14.79 -4.03
N PHE A 83 -5.96 -13.89 -4.94
CA PHE A 83 -5.87 -12.44 -4.66
C PHE A 83 -7.08 -11.62 -5.14
N GLY A 84 -7.99 -12.19 -5.93
CA GLY A 84 -9.18 -11.54 -6.48
C GLY A 84 -10.38 -11.45 -5.53
N GLY A 85 -10.18 -11.77 -4.24
CA GLY A 85 -11.24 -11.81 -3.24
C GLY A 85 -11.68 -10.44 -2.72
N LYS A 86 -12.67 -10.44 -1.82
CA LYS A 86 -13.13 -9.25 -1.11
C LYS A 86 -12.31 -9.02 0.17
N THR A 87 -11.58 -7.92 0.22
CA THR A 87 -10.88 -7.46 1.44
C THR A 87 -11.78 -6.55 2.27
N THR A 88 -11.77 -6.73 3.60
CA THR A 88 -12.48 -5.87 4.56
C THR A 88 -11.47 -5.29 5.53
N VAL A 89 -11.47 -3.96 5.70
CA VAL A 89 -10.69 -3.26 6.71
C VAL A 89 -11.61 -2.92 7.87
N HIS A 90 -11.29 -3.40 9.07
CA HIS A 90 -11.98 -3.06 10.30
C HIS A 90 -11.36 -1.78 10.89
N ALA A 91 -12.18 -0.83 11.35
CA ALA A 91 -11.70 0.39 11.99
C ALA A 91 -12.62 0.76 13.17
N GLY A 92 -12.03 1.36 14.22
CA GLY A 92 -12.71 1.77 15.45
C GLY A 92 -12.94 0.65 16.48
N GLY A 93 -13.30 1.06 17.69
CA GLY A 93 -13.59 0.15 18.82
C GLY A 93 -12.37 -0.68 19.23
N GLU A 94 -12.57 -1.98 19.42
CA GLU A 94 -11.49 -2.93 19.74
C GLU A 94 -10.59 -3.26 18.53
N ARG A 95 -10.91 -2.74 17.33
CA ARG A 95 -10.17 -3.01 16.07
C ARG A 95 -9.77 -1.70 15.42
N ASP A 96 -9.08 -0.87 16.19
CA ASP A 96 -8.78 0.50 15.83
C ASP A 96 -7.62 0.60 14.84
N SER A 97 -7.87 0.29 13.57
CA SER A 97 -6.88 0.52 12.50
C SER A 97 -6.50 2.00 12.46
N TYR A 98 -5.19 2.30 12.53
CA TYR A 98 -4.67 3.67 12.53
C TYR A 98 -3.54 3.86 11.51
N LEU A 99 -3.25 5.13 11.22
CA LEU A 99 -2.06 5.55 10.49
C LEU A 99 -1.09 6.23 11.47
N LEU A 100 0.09 5.65 11.68
CA LEU A 100 1.12 6.26 12.52
C LEU A 100 1.90 7.31 11.72
N LEU A 101 1.78 8.58 12.11
CA LEU A 101 2.48 9.69 11.46
C LEU A 101 3.63 10.23 12.34
N PRO A 102 4.87 10.34 11.82
CA PRO A 102 5.98 10.97 12.53
C PRO A 102 5.88 12.50 12.45
N ILE A 103 4.93 13.09 13.17
CA ILE A 103 4.73 14.55 13.19
C ILE A 103 5.93 15.22 13.85
N ILE A 104 6.66 16.02 13.08
CA ILE A 104 7.77 16.84 13.58
C ILE A 104 7.18 18.13 14.18
N PRO A 105 7.36 18.41 15.48
CA PRO A 105 6.87 19.63 16.09
C PRO A 105 7.43 20.89 15.42
N GLY A 106 6.62 21.95 15.38
CA GLY A 106 7.11 23.28 15.05
C GLY A 106 8.13 23.78 16.07
N LYS A 107 8.88 24.80 15.69
CA LYS A 107 9.70 25.58 16.64
C LYS A 107 8.83 26.48 17.50
#